data_AF-A0A178ZSY4-F1
#
_entry.id   AF-A0A178ZSY4-F1
#
_cell.length_a   1.000
_cell.length_b   1.000
_cell.length_c   1.000
_cell.angle_alpha   90.00
_cell.angle_beta   90.00
_cell.angle_gamma   90.00
#
_symmetry.space_group_name_H-M   'P 1'
#
loop_
_entity.id
_entity.type
_entity.pdbx_description
1 polymer ?
#
loop_
_entity_poly.entity_id
_entity_poly.type
_entity_poly.pdbx_seq_one_letter_code
_entity_poly.pdbx_strand_id
1 'polypeptide(L)'
;MAETAETFDPSQFESEIQAVSQDINTMIDITQYESMIEFFQRLSGSGADVSHDQNLEQGMEDLHAAVSSIQTAGNSAGGGVWSDPLVTSCVHQLRSEGKCLNIFVFLDQMHNDGVDFSFDQQLQFTMNNVAVQLEGVTTVSDLQPPEWIQRLPLPAP
;
A
#
# COMPACT_ATOMS: atom_id res chain seq x y z
N MET A 1 -2.46 3.79 28.64
CA MET A 1 -2.29 4.58 27.41
C MET A 1 -1.35 3.78 26.54
N ALA A 2 -1.93 2.97 25.66
CA ALA A 2 -1.21 2.25 24.61
C ALA A 2 -2.08 2.47 23.39
N GLU A 3 -1.84 3.59 22.72
CA GLU A 3 -2.28 3.80 21.35
C GLU A 3 -1.56 2.71 20.56
N THR A 4 -2.27 1.63 20.24
CA THR A 4 -1.80 0.62 19.30
C THR A 4 -1.61 1.36 17.99
N ALA A 5 -0.37 1.75 17.70
CA ALA A 5 0.04 2.21 16.39
C ALA A 5 -0.59 1.28 15.35
N GLU A 6 -1.28 1.88 14.40
CA GLU A 6 -2.03 1.22 13.33
C GLU A 6 -1.05 0.42 12.45
N THR A 7 -0.66 -0.76 12.90
CA THR A 7 0.30 -1.62 12.21
C THR A 7 -0.41 -2.33 11.06
N PHE A 8 0.12 -2.18 9.86
CA PHE A 8 -0.20 -3.03 8.71
C PHE A 8 0.20 -4.49 8.99
N ASP A 9 -0.47 -5.43 8.33
CA ASP A 9 -0.10 -6.85 8.37
C ASP A 9 0.61 -7.26 7.06
N PRO A 10 1.94 -7.49 7.08
CA PRO A 10 2.70 -7.82 5.88
C PRO A 10 2.35 -9.18 5.28
N SER A 11 1.80 -10.11 6.09
CA SER A 11 1.38 -11.43 5.59
C SER A 11 0.19 -11.36 4.63
N GLN A 12 -0.55 -10.24 4.65
CA GLN A 12 -1.67 -10.01 3.72
C GLN A 12 -1.21 -9.53 2.33
N PHE A 13 0.03 -9.07 2.17
CA PHE A 13 0.48 -8.42 0.93
C PHE A 13 0.34 -9.33 -0.30
N GLU A 14 0.73 -10.60 -0.19
CA GLU A 14 0.59 -11.56 -1.30
C GLU A 14 -0.88 -11.72 -1.71
N SER A 15 -1.77 -11.88 -0.74
CA SER A 15 -3.20 -12.05 -1.00
C SER A 15 -3.82 -10.79 -1.61
N GLU A 16 -3.41 -9.61 -1.14
CA GLU A 16 -3.88 -8.33 -1.69
C GLU A 16 -3.41 -8.13 -3.12
N ILE A 17 -2.13 -8.41 -3.43
CA ILE A 17 -1.59 -8.33 -4.80
C ILE A 17 -2.29 -9.33 -5.73
N GLN A 18 -2.51 -10.56 -5.26
CA GLN A 18 -3.27 -11.55 -6.03
C GLN A 18 -4.72 -11.12 -6.26
N ALA A 19 -5.38 -10.53 -5.26
CA ALA A 19 -6.74 -10.01 -5.41
C ALA A 19 -6.80 -8.90 -6.47
N VAL A 20 -5.83 -7.98 -6.47
CA VAL A 20 -5.74 -6.94 -7.51
C VAL A 20 -5.62 -7.53 -8.91
N SER A 21 -4.86 -8.62 -9.06
CA SER A 21 -4.74 -9.29 -10.37
C SER A 21 -6.09 -9.82 -10.90
N GLN A 22 -7.04 -10.12 -10.02
CA GLN A 22 -8.40 -10.53 -10.38
C GLN A 22 -9.31 -9.36 -10.76
N ASP A 23 -8.96 -8.14 -10.34
CA ASP A 23 -9.69 -6.91 -10.63
C ASP A 23 -9.28 -6.26 -11.97
N ILE A 24 -8.26 -6.80 -12.65
CA ILE A 24 -7.84 -6.35 -13.97
C ILE A 24 -9.00 -6.49 -14.97
N ASN A 25 -9.29 -5.42 -15.72
CA ASN A 25 -10.42 -5.25 -16.65
C ASN A 25 -11.80 -5.03 -16.01
N THR A 26 -11.91 -5.05 -14.68
CA THR A 26 -13.18 -4.69 -14.00
C THR A 26 -13.08 -3.35 -13.29
N MET A 27 -11.94 -3.11 -12.64
CA MET A 27 -11.73 -1.92 -11.82
C MET A 27 -10.49 -1.14 -12.24
N ILE A 28 -9.39 -1.86 -12.50
CA ILE A 28 -8.12 -1.29 -12.95
C ILE A 28 -7.76 -1.85 -14.32
N ASP A 29 -7.01 -1.07 -15.08
CA ASP A 29 -6.50 -1.52 -16.38
C ASP A 29 -5.21 -2.34 -16.20
N ILE A 30 -4.91 -3.22 -17.16
CA ILE A 30 -3.68 -4.01 -17.14
C ILE A 30 -2.42 -3.13 -17.06
N THR A 31 -2.43 -1.98 -17.72
CA THR A 31 -1.30 -1.03 -17.68
C THR A 31 -1.10 -0.39 -16.30
N GLN A 32 -2.19 -0.18 -15.56
CA GLN A 32 -2.15 0.31 -14.18
C GLN A 32 -1.62 -0.75 -13.23
N TYR A 33 -2.09 -1.99 -13.38
CA TYR A 33 -1.60 -3.13 -12.63
C TYR A 33 -0.09 -3.32 -12.85
N GLU A 34 0.36 -3.34 -14.12
CA GLU A 34 1.76 -3.51 -14.46
C GLU A 34 2.64 -2.39 -13.86
N SER A 35 2.23 -1.13 -14.03
CA SER A 35 2.94 0.01 -13.42
C SER A 35 3.02 -0.11 -11.90
N MET A 36 1.96 -0.57 -11.23
CA MET A 36 1.94 -0.74 -9.78
C MET A 36 2.88 -1.87 -9.32
N ILE A 37 2.88 -3.02 -10.01
CA ILE A 37 3.80 -4.12 -9.71
C ILE A 37 5.25 -3.70 -9.95
N GLU A 38 5.53 -2.97 -11.03
CA GLU A 38 6.87 -2.45 -11.33
C GLU A 38 7.35 -1.47 -10.25
N PHE A 39 6.46 -0.58 -9.77
CA PHE A 39 6.73 0.30 -8.64
C PHE A 39 7.04 -0.48 -7.36
N PHE A 40 6.24 -1.49 -7.00
CA PHE A 40 6.50 -2.30 -5.80
C PHE A 40 7.78 -3.14 -5.90
N GLN A 41 8.11 -3.66 -7.09
CA GLN A 41 9.38 -4.34 -7.33
C GLN A 41 10.56 -3.39 -7.15
N ARG A 42 10.43 -2.15 -7.64
CA ARG A 42 11.47 -1.14 -7.46
C ARG A 42 11.60 -0.69 -6.02
N LEU A 43 10.47 -0.50 -5.34
CA LEU A 43 10.41 -0.09 -3.94
C LEU A 43 11.07 -1.12 -3.03
N SER A 44 10.63 -2.38 -3.12
CA SER A 44 11.18 -3.49 -2.32
C SER A 44 12.63 -3.82 -2.67
N GLY A 45 13.03 -3.61 -3.93
CA GLY A 45 14.41 -3.78 -4.39
C GLY A 45 15.30 -2.52 -4.25
N SER A 46 14.79 -1.44 -3.67
CA SER A 46 15.50 -0.15 -3.61
C SER A 46 16.71 -0.20 -2.67
N GLY A 47 16.66 -1.06 -1.64
CA GLY A 47 17.68 -1.09 -0.59
C GLY A 47 17.60 0.11 0.37
N ALA A 48 16.43 0.75 0.47
CA ALA A 48 16.20 1.80 1.46
C ALA A 48 16.42 1.27 2.89
N ASP A 49 17.00 2.13 3.74
CA ASP A 49 17.26 1.78 5.14
C ASP A 49 15.97 1.89 5.96
N VAL A 50 15.43 0.73 6.34
CA VAL A 50 14.26 0.57 7.22
C VAL A 50 14.62 -0.21 8.49
N SER A 51 15.92 -0.42 8.73
CA SER A 51 16.46 -1.29 9.79
C SER A 51 16.07 -0.84 11.21
N HIS A 52 15.58 0.38 11.37
CA HIS A 52 15.14 0.92 12.66
C HIS A 52 13.72 0.49 13.04
N ASP A 53 12.92 -0.01 12.09
CA ASP A 53 11.57 -0.52 12.33
C ASP A 53 11.42 -1.95 11.78
N GLN A 54 11.27 -2.91 12.70
CA GLN A 54 11.18 -4.33 12.33
C GLN A 54 9.92 -4.64 11.50
N ASN A 55 8.84 -3.87 11.65
CA ASN A 55 7.63 -4.08 10.87
C ASN A 55 7.84 -3.60 9.42
N LEU A 56 8.50 -2.47 9.22
CA LEU A 56 8.88 -1.97 7.88
C LEU A 56 9.89 -2.89 7.20
N GLU A 57 10.88 -3.40 7.93
CA GLU A 57 11.83 -4.40 7.42
C GLU A 57 11.11 -5.65 6.93
N GLN A 58 10.24 -6.23 7.77
CA GLN A 58 9.43 -7.39 7.40
C GLN A 58 8.49 -7.07 6.21
N GLY A 59 7.88 -5.89 6.21
CA GLY A 59 7.02 -5.43 5.11
C GLY A 59 7.76 -5.32 3.78
N MET A 60 9.01 -4.82 3.78
CA MET A 60 9.86 -4.80 2.59
C MET A 60 10.18 -6.21 2.09
N GLU A 61 10.51 -7.14 2.98
CA GLU A 61 10.80 -8.54 2.63
C GLU A 61 9.57 -9.29 2.08
N ASP A 62 8.42 -9.19 2.75
CA ASP A 62 7.17 -9.81 2.30
C ASP A 62 6.66 -9.18 1.01
N LEU A 63 6.75 -7.85 0.88
CA LEU A 63 6.41 -7.18 -0.37
C LEU A 63 7.32 -7.68 -1.49
N HIS A 64 8.63 -7.74 -1.25
CA HIS A 64 9.58 -8.28 -2.22
C HIS A 64 9.21 -9.70 -2.64
N ALA A 65 8.92 -10.59 -1.69
CA ALA A 65 8.52 -11.96 -1.99
C ALA A 65 7.23 -12.03 -2.83
N ALA A 66 6.24 -11.21 -2.48
CA ALA A 66 4.95 -11.17 -3.17
C ALA A 66 5.08 -10.69 -4.63
N VAL A 67 5.92 -9.68 -4.90
CA VAL A 67 6.03 -9.09 -6.25
C VAL A 67 7.18 -9.64 -7.09
N SER A 68 8.22 -10.24 -6.48
CA SER A 68 9.41 -10.77 -7.17
C SER A 68 9.07 -11.88 -8.16
N SER A 69 8.04 -12.68 -7.86
CA SER A 69 7.58 -13.77 -8.72
C SER A 69 6.70 -13.33 -9.89
N ILE A 70 6.22 -12.07 -9.88
CA ILE A 70 5.25 -11.57 -10.86
C ILE A 70 5.99 -10.98 -12.07
N GLN A 71 5.78 -11.59 -13.23
CA GLN A 71 6.30 -11.08 -14.50
C GLN A 71 5.27 -10.15 -15.16
N THR A 72 5.63 -8.90 -15.40
CA THR A 72 4.85 -7.95 -16.21
C THR A 72 5.43 -7.90 -17.63
N ALA A 73 4.62 -7.55 -18.64
CA ALA A 73 5.03 -7.51 -20.03
C ALA A 73 6.16 -6.50 -20.30
N GLY A 74 6.35 -5.54 -19.37
CA GLY A 74 7.43 -4.54 -19.39
C GLY A 74 8.72 -4.93 -18.67
N ASN A 75 8.75 -5.99 -17.85
CA ASN A 75 9.86 -6.19 -16.91
C ASN A 75 10.52 -7.59 -16.91
N SER A 76 11.86 -7.57 -16.94
CA SER A 76 12.74 -8.72 -16.67
C SER A 76 13.30 -8.56 -15.25
N ALA A 77 12.68 -9.19 -14.25
CA ALA A 77 13.20 -9.43 -12.89
C ALA A 77 14.17 -8.36 -12.35
N GLY A 78 13.70 -7.13 -12.07
CA GLY A 78 14.56 -6.08 -11.50
C GLY A 78 13.93 -4.70 -11.24
N GLY A 79 12.60 -4.58 -11.30
CA GLY A 79 11.92 -3.28 -11.37
C GLY A 79 12.00 -2.67 -12.78
N GLY A 80 10.83 -2.44 -13.39
CA GLY A 80 10.73 -1.98 -14.77
C GLY A 80 10.40 -0.49 -14.84
N VAL A 81 9.87 -0.03 -15.98
CA VAL A 81 9.52 1.39 -16.19
C VAL A 81 8.05 1.57 -15.83
N TRP A 82 7.78 2.09 -14.63
CA TRP A 82 6.41 2.42 -14.24
C TRP A 82 6.02 3.85 -14.61
N SER A 83 4.72 4.06 -14.73
CA SER A 83 4.13 5.39 -14.93
C SER A 83 3.49 5.90 -13.66
N ASP A 84 4.04 6.99 -13.11
CA ASP A 84 3.53 7.68 -11.93
C ASP A 84 2.01 7.96 -11.94
N PRO A 85 1.42 8.54 -13.02
CA PRO A 85 -0.03 8.77 -13.08
C PRO A 85 -0.84 7.45 -13.09
N LEU A 86 -0.26 6.35 -13.58
CA LEU A 86 -0.94 5.05 -13.56
C LEU A 86 -0.91 4.43 -12.16
N VAL A 87 0.24 4.52 -11.47
CA VAL A 87 0.37 4.05 -10.07
C VAL A 87 -0.57 4.83 -9.16
N THR A 88 -0.54 6.16 -9.22
CA THR A 88 -1.40 7.02 -8.39
C THR A 88 -2.88 6.82 -8.65
N SER A 89 -3.29 6.68 -9.93
CA SER A 89 -4.68 6.32 -10.28
C SER A 89 -5.08 4.96 -9.74
N CYS A 90 -4.20 3.95 -9.86
CA CYS A 90 -4.45 2.59 -9.36
C CYS A 90 -4.67 2.60 -7.84
N VAL A 91 -3.78 3.26 -7.09
CA VAL A 91 -3.89 3.41 -5.64
C VAL A 91 -5.19 4.12 -5.26
N HIS A 92 -5.53 5.22 -5.92
CA HIS A 92 -6.76 5.96 -5.65
C HIS A 92 -8.01 5.09 -5.87
N GLN A 93 -8.06 4.32 -6.96
CA GLN A 93 -9.17 3.42 -7.24
C GLN A 93 -9.27 2.31 -6.18
N LEU A 94 -8.18 1.58 -5.94
CA LEU A 94 -8.13 0.48 -4.96
C LEU A 94 -8.49 0.95 -3.55
N ARG A 95 -8.03 2.14 -3.15
CA ARG A 95 -8.39 2.78 -1.88
C ARG A 95 -9.90 3.05 -1.80
N SER A 96 -10.51 3.58 -2.86
CA SER A 96 -11.94 3.88 -2.88
C SER A 96 -12.82 2.63 -2.65
N GLU A 97 -12.33 1.45 -3.04
CA GLU A 97 -13.04 0.17 -2.83
C GLU A 97 -12.59 -0.58 -1.57
N GLY A 98 -11.68 0.00 -0.78
CA GLY A 98 -11.17 -0.62 0.45
C GLY A 98 -10.29 -1.84 0.22
N LYS A 99 -9.57 -1.90 -0.89
CA LYS A 99 -8.62 -2.97 -1.23
C LYS A 99 -7.18 -2.50 -0.99
N CYS A 100 -6.25 -3.44 -0.80
CA CYS A 100 -4.83 -3.16 -0.59
C CYS A 100 -4.52 -2.26 0.61
N LEU A 101 -5.39 -2.28 1.62
CA LEU A 101 -5.28 -1.40 2.78
C LEU A 101 -4.00 -1.65 3.57
N ASN A 102 -3.52 -2.90 3.68
CA ASN A 102 -2.28 -3.17 4.41
C ASN A 102 -1.08 -2.61 3.64
N ILE A 103 -1.04 -2.84 2.32
CA ILE A 103 0.02 -2.27 1.46
C ILE A 103 -0.02 -0.73 1.54
N PHE A 104 -1.19 -0.11 1.54
CA PHE A 104 -1.31 1.35 1.63
C PHE A 104 -0.88 1.90 2.97
N VAL A 105 -1.26 1.28 4.08
CA VAL A 105 -0.78 1.67 5.41
C VAL A 105 0.74 1.52 5.50
N PHE A 106 1.32 0.47 4.89
CA PHE A 106 2.77 0.32 4.79
C PHE A 106 3.46 1.44 3.98
N LEU A 107 2.91 1.81 2.82
CA LEU A 107 3.43 2.93 2.01
C LEU A 107 3.36 4.26 2.76
N ASP A 108 2.24 4.51 3.44
CA ASP A 108 2.04 5.70 4.27
C ASP A 108 3.03 5.71 5.45
N GLN A 109 3.24 4.57 6.12
CA GLN A 109 4.18 4.47 7.22
C GLN A 109 5.62 4.73 6.78
N MET A 110 6.08 4.18 5.64
CA MET A 110 7.41 4.48 5.11
C MET A 110 7.60 5.97 4.80
N HIS A 111 6.57 6.63 4.25
CA HIS A 111 6.65 8.05 3.96
C HIS A 111 6.65 8.89 5.25
N ASN A 112 5.80 8.58 6.23
CA ASN A 112 5.74 9.29 7.51
C ASN A 112 7.00 9.11 8.38
N ASP A 113 7.60 7.92 8.31
CA ASP A 113 8.84 7.59 8.96
C ASP A 113 10.06 8.27 8.28
N GLY A 114 9.86 8.79 7.07
CA GLY A 114 10.87 9.56 6.35
C GLY A 114 11.94 8.69 5.72
N VAL A 115 11.58 7.47 5.29
CA VAL A 115 12.46 6.55 4.58
C VAL A 115 13.05 7.26 3.35
N ASP A 116 14.38 7.31 3.28
CA ASP A 116 15.08 8.03 2.22
C ASP A 116 15.19 7.18 0.95
N PHE A 117 14.54 7.63 -0.13
CA PHE A 117 14.69 7.07 -1.48
C PHE A 117 15.42 8.04 -2.42
N SER A 118 16.18 9.01 -1.89
CA SER A 118 16.83 10.08 -2.68
C SER A 118 17.80 9.56 -3.76
N PHE A 119 18.29 8.34 -3.61
CA PHE A 119 19.11 7.64 -4.61
C PHE A 119 18.32 7.23 -5.86
N ASP A 120 16.99 7.13 -5.76
CA ASP A 120 16.06 6.85 -6.86
C ASP A 120 14.99 7.96 -6.92
N GLN A 121 15.29 9.02 -7.65
CA GLN A 121 14.43 10.21 -7.72
C GLN A 121 13.03 9.92 -8.23
N GLN A 122 12.87 8.92 -9.11
CA GLN A 122 11.55 8.53 -9.62
C GLN A 122 10.76 7.84 -8.51
N LEU A 123 11.39 6.91 -7.77
CA LEU A 123 10.77 6.24 -6.64
C LEU A 123 10.34 7.23 -5.55
N GLN A 124 11.22 8.16 -5.16
CA GLN A 124 10.90 9.21 -4.19
C GLN A 124 9.71 10.07 -4.66
N PHE A 125 9.69 10.44 -5.94
CA PHE A 125 8.61 11.25 -6.51
C PHE A 125 7.27 10.50 -6.51
N THR A 126 7.27 9.23 -6.94
CA THR A 126 6.07 8.39 -6.92
C THR A 126 5.58 8.16 -5.50
N MET A 127 6.48 7.89 -4.55
CA MET A 127 6.13 7.72 -3.14
C MET A 127 5.43 8.97 -2.59
N ASN A 128 5.96 10.16 -2.87
CA ASN A 128 5.34 11.42 -2.43
C ASN A 128 3.93 11.60 -3.03
N ASN A 129 3.74 11.27 -4.31
CA ASN A 129 2.43 11.37 -4.95
C ASN A 129 1.44 10.33 -4.39
N VAL A 130 1.91 9.11 -4.13
CA VAL A 130 1.11 8.05 -3.51
C VAL A 130 0.73 8.44 -2.08
N ALA A 131 1.65 8.97 -1.28
CA ALA A 131 1.37 9.42 0.08
C ALA A 131 0.22 10.46 0.12
N VAL A 132 0.21 11.42 -0.82
CA VAL A 132 -0.93 12.36 -0.98
C VAL A 132 -2.24 11.63 -1.27
N GLN A 133 -2.22 10.54 -2.06
CA GLN A 133 -3.40 9.71 -2.30
C GLN A 133 -3.79 8.84 -1.11
N LEU A 134 -2.93 8.70 -0.11
CA LEU A 134 -3.14 7.88 1.09
C LEU A 134 -3.47 8.72 2.33
N GLU A 135 -3.37 10.05 2.26
CA GLU A 135 -3.78 10.94 3.34
C GLU A 135 -5.22 10.62 3.81
N GLY A 136 -5.35 10.29 5.09
CA GLY A 136 -6.61 9.88 5.72
C GLY A 136 -7.06 8.45 5.42
N VAL A 137 -6.16 7.54 5.02
CA VAL A 137 -6.43 6.11 4.99
C VAL A 137 -6.32 5.56 6.42
N THR A 138 -7.44 5.48 7.12
CA THR A 138 -7.55 4.74 8.39
C THR A 138 -8.07 3.33 8.07
N THR A 139 -7.49 2.31 8.69
CA THR A 139 -8.06 0.96 8.58
C THR A 139 -9.47 0.97 9.16
N VAL A 140 -10.35 0.13 8.61
CA VAL A 140 -11.79 0.02 8.94
C VAL A 140 -12.06 -0.25 10.44
N SER A 141 -11.02 -0.53 11.23
CA SER A 141 -11.05 -0.57 12.69
C SER A 141 -11.40 0.78 13.35
N ASP A 142 -11.27 1.90 12.62
CA ASP A 142 -11.70 3.24 13.05
C ASP A 142 -13.20 3.53 12.77
N LEU A 143 -13.94 2.62 12.13
CA LEU A 143 -15.41 2.71 12.03
C LEU A 143 -16.10 2.15 13.29
N GLN A 144 -15.56 2.44 14.47
CA GLN A 144 -16.39 2.35 15.67
C GLN A 144 -17.40 3.50 15.64
N PRO A 145 -18.72 3.23 15.69
CA PRO A 145 -19.69 4.31 15.83
C PRO A 145 -19.33 5.09 17.09
N PRO A 146 -19.29 6.43 17.02
CA PRO A 146 -18.83 7.24 18.13
C PRO A 146 -19.64 6.93 19.39
N GLU A 147 -18.97 6.84 20.55
CA GLU A 147 -19.55 6.30 21.81
C GLU A 147 -20.88 6.94 22.23
N TRP A 148 -21.19 8.14 21.76
CA TRP A 148 -22.49 8.80 22.00
C TRP A 148 -23.68 8.09 21.36
N ILE A 149 -23.47 7.30 20.29
CA ILE A 149 -24.52 6.49 19.64
C ILE A 149 -24.83 5.23 20.47
N GLN A 150 -23.85 4.67 21.19
CA GLN A 150 -24.03 3.47 22.02
C GLN A 150 -24.68 3.74 23.39
N ARG A 151 -24.84 5.02 23.78
CA ARG A 151 -25.47 5.42 25.05
C ARG A 151 -26.95 5.78 24.92
N LEU A 152 -27.56 5.62 23.74
CA LEU A 152 -28.99 5.83 23.59
C LEU A 152 -29.75 4.66 24.24
N PRO A 153 -30.59 4.89 25.26
CA PRO A 153 -31.44 3.85 25.81
C PRO A 153 -32.37 3.34 24.71
N LEU A 154 -32.36 2.02 24.49
CA LEU A 154 -33.31 1.34 23.62
C LEU A 154 -34.74 1.76 24.02
N PRO A 155 -35.63 2.09 23.07
CA PRO A 155 -37.02 2.30 23.40
C PRO A 155 -37.58 1.00 24.00
N ALA A 156 -38.10 1.10 25.22
CA ALA A 156 -38.74 -0.01 25.91
C ALA A 156 -39.93 -0.53 25.07
N PRO A 157 -40.21 -1.85 25.11
CA PRO A 157 -41.28 -2.48 24.33
C PRO A 157 -42.68 -1.99 24.72
#